data_AF-A0A968WC04-F1
#
_entry.id   AF-A0A968WC04-F1
#
_cell.length_a   1.000
_cell.length_b   1.000
_cell.length_c   1.000
_cell.angle_alpha   90.00
_cell.angle_beta   90.00
_cell.angle_gamma   90.00
#
_symmetry.space_group_name_H-M   'P 1'
#
loop_
_entity.id
_entity.type
_entity.pdbx_description
1 polymer ?
#
loop_
_entity_poly.entity_id
_entity_poly.type
_entity_poly.pdbx_seq_one_letter_code
_entity_poly.pdbx_strand_id
1 'polypeptide(L)' 'MNAYKRYLTIEDPNHIVLSGLPFKPGQRVEVIILAEDKEKEALASKLQQLFKETQASHQDNPLTDEEIAAEIEAYRRGE' A
#
# COMPACT_ATOMS: atom_id res chain seq x y z
N MET A 1 15.18 -5.67 22.40
CA MET A 1 14.74 -6.74 21.49
C MET A 1 15.55 -6.61 20.22
N ASN A 2 16.36 -7.61 19.86
CA ASN A 2 17.19 -7.54 18.64
C ASN A 2 16.36 -8.09 17.48
N ALA A 3 16.02 -7.23 16.52
CA ALA A 3 15.26 -7.62 15.33
C ALA A 3 16.23 -7.93 14.19
N TYR A 4 16.12 -9.13 13.60
CA TYR A 4 16.82 -9.50 12.37
C TYR A 4 15.80 -9.52 11.25
N LYS A 5 15.96 -8.64 10.24
CA LYS A 5 15.06 -8.55 9.08
C LYS A 5 15.78 -9.07 7.85
N ARG A 6 15.16 -10.03 7.16
CA ARG A 6 15.61 -10.55 5.86
C ARG A 6 14.42 -10.74 4.95
N TYR A 7 14.60 -10.41 3.68
CA TYR A 7 13.63 -10.64 2.62
C TYR A 7 13.91 -11.96 1.93
N LEU A 8 12.85 -12.70 1.64
CA LEU A 8 12.89 -14.00 0.97
C LEU A 8 11.62 -14.13 0.12
N THR A 9 11.80 -14.68 -1.08
CA THR A 9 10.69 -15.02 -1.96
C THR A 9 10.21 -16.43 -1.60
N ILE A 10 8.90 -16.60 -1.47
CA ILE A 10 8.30 -17.91 -1.20
C ILE A 10 8.19 -18.65 -2.54
N GLU A 11 8.98 -19.71 -2.72
CA GLU A 11 8.89 -20.59 -3.90
C GLU A 11 7.91 -21.75 -3.67
N ASP A 12 7.93 -22.36 -2.48
CA ASP A 12 6.94 -23.33 -2.02
C ASP A 12 6.21 -22.77 -0.77
N PRO A 13 4.89 -22.48 -0.84
CA PRO A 13 4.15 -21.95 0.29
C PRO A 13 4.07 -22.91 1.49
N ASN A 14 4.33 -24.21 1.28
CA ASN A 14 4.30 -25.21 2.35
C ASN A 14 5.66 -25.43 3.01
N HIS A 15 6.75 -24.94 2.41
CA HIS A 15 8.09 -25.21 2.89
C HIS A 15 9.05 -24.02 2.71
N ILE A 16 9.55 -23.49 3.83
CA ILE A 16 10.51 -22.38 3.84
C ILE A 16 11.68 -22.75 4.75
N VAL A 17 12.90 -22.57 4.26
CA VAL A 17 14.15 -22.79 5.03
C VAL A 17 14.83 -21.46 5.31
N LEU A 18 14.98 -21.14 6.60
CA LEU A 18 15.75 -19.98 7.07
C LEU A 18 17.16 -20.43 7.48
N SER A 19 18.18 -20.09 6.70
CA SER A 19 19.58 -20.48 6.95
C SER A 19 20.47 -19.29 7.29
N GLY A 20 21.55 -19.54 8.04
CA GLY A 20 22.54 -18.53 8.40
C GLY A 20 22.05 -17.46 9.39
N LEU A 21 21.10 -17.82 10.27
CA LEU A 21 20.58 -16.89 11.26
C LEU A 21 21.61 -16.60 12.37
N PRO A 22 21.77 -15.34 12.82
CA PRO A 22 22.77 -14.95 13.82
C PRO A 22 22.30 -15.25 15.27
N PHE A 23 21.71 -16.42 15.51
CA PHE A 23 21.18 -16.84 16.82
C PHE A 23 21.96 -18.03 17.38
N LYS A 24 21.99 -18.14 18.72
CA LYS A 24 22.70 -19.22 19.42
C LYS A 24 21.81 -20.46 19.59
N PRO A 25 22.38 -21.68 19.70
CA PRO A 25 21.63 -22.87 20.07
C PRO A 25 20.86 -22.65 21.38
N GLY A 26 19.59 -23.07 21.43
CA GLY A 26 18.71 -22.91 22.60
C GLY A 26 18.07 -21.53 22.75
N GLN A 27 18.36 -20.57 21.88
CA GLN A 27 17.72 -19.25 21.91
C GLN A 27 16.28 -19.33 21.37
N ARG A 28 15.30 -18.92 22.18
CA ARG A 28 13.92 -18.75 21.72
C ARG A 28 13.82 -17.49 20.86
N VAL A 29 13.26 -17.63 19.66
CA VAL A 29 13.05 -16.54 18.71
C VAL A 29 11.58 -16.46 18.32
N GLU A 30 11.14 -15.25 18.03
CA GLU A 30 9.82 -14.97 17.44
C GLU A 30 10.01 -14.70 15.95
N VAL A 31 9.16 -15.27 15.11
CA VAL A 31 9.20 -15.11 13.65
C VAL A 31 7.96 -14.33 13.22
N ILE A 32 8.18 -13.19 12.55
CA ILE A 32 7.12 -12.35 11.99
C ILE A 32 7.20 -12.44 10.48
N ILE A 33 6.11 -12.84 9.82
CA ILE A 33 6.01 -12.92 8.36
C ILE A 33 5.11 -11.77 7.89
N LEU A 34 5.65 -10.91 7.03
CA LEU A 34 4.93 -9.81 6.39
C LEU A 34 4.99 -10.03 4.88
N ALA A 35 3.84 -10.19 4.25
CA ALA A 35 3.76 -10.26 2.80
C ALA A 35 3.79 -8.83 2.22
N GLU A 36 4.75 -8.54 1.34
CA GLU A 36 4.76 -7.30 0.57
C GLU A 36 3.83 -7.45 -0.63
N ASP A 37 2.72 -6.71 -0.66
CA ASP A 37 1.84 -6.64 -1.83
C ASP A 37 2.28 -5.48 -2.73
N LYS A 38 3.43 -5.69 -3.40
CA LYS A 38 4.05 -4.66 -4.26
C LYS A 38 3.16 -4.24 -5.41
N GLU A 39 2.26 -5.12 -5.87
CA GLU A 39 1.32 -4.80 -6.94
C GLU A 39 0.27 -3.81 -6.47
N LYS A 40 -0.32 -4.01 -5.28
CA LYS A 40 -1.25 -3.03 -4.69
C LYS A 40 -0.57 -1.69 -4.41
N GLU A 41 0.64 -1.70 -3.86
CA GLU A 41 1.39 -0.45 -3.60
C GLU A 41 1.74 0.30 -4.90
N ALA A 42 2.13 -0.42 -5.94
CA ALA A 42 2.40 0.15 -7.26
C ALA A 42 1.11 0.67 -7.91
N LEU A 43 0.00 -0.04 -7.79
CA LEU A 43 -1.31 0.39 -8.30
C LEU A 43 -1.80 1.65 -7.59
N ALA A 44 -1.72 1.69 -6.26
CA ALA A 44 -2.07 2.86 -5.47
C ALA A 44 -1.22 4.07 -5.85
N SER A 45 0.09 3.87 -6.05
CA SER A 45 1.01 4.91 -6.48
C SER A 45 0.66 5.45 -7.88
N LYS A 46 0.33 4.56 -8.83
CA LYS A 46 -0.14 4.94 -10.18
C LYS A 46 -1.45 5.72 -10.13
N LEU A 47 -2.40 5.30 -9.30
CA LEU A 47 -3.68 5.99 -9.15
C LEU A 47 -3.50 7.40 -8.57
N GLN A 48 -2.65 7.54 -7.54
CA GLN A 48 -2.31 8.84 -6.97
C GLN A 48 -1.65 9.77 -8.00
N GLN A 49 -0.77 9.23 -8.85
CA GLN A 49 -0.15 10.00 -9.92
C GLN A 49 -1.18 10.47 -10.94
N LEU A 50 -2.08 9.59 -11.38
CA LEU A 50 -3.17 9.94 -12.30
C LEU A 50 -4.05 11.06 -11.76
N PHE A 51 -4.40 11.02 -10.47
CA PHE A 51 -5.19 12.09 -9.83
C PHE A 51 -4.46 13.42 -9.83
N LYS A 52 -3.15 13.43 -9.55
CA LYS A 52 -2.33 14.66 -9.61
C LYS A 52 -2.27 15.23 -11.03
N GLU A 53 -2.08 14.38 -12.02
CA GLU A 53 -2.03 14.79 -13.44
C GLU A 53 -3.39 15.36 -13.90
N THR A 54 -4.49 14.71 -13.50
CA THR A 54 -5.85 15.16 -13.81
C THR A 54 -6.14 16.51 -13.16
N GLN A 55 -5.81 16.69 -11.88
CA GLN A 55 -5.99 17.96 -11.17
C GLN A 55 -5.13 19.07 -11.78
N ALA A 56 -3.88 18.76 -12.17
CA ALA A 56 -3.02 19.71 -12.86
C ALA A 56 -3.60 20.14 -14.22
N SER A 57 -4.25 19.24 -14.95
CA SER A 57 -4.92 19.56 -16.21
C SER A 57 -6.13 20.50 -16.05
N HIS A 58 -6.74 20.56 -14.86
CA HIS A 58 -7.89 21.42 -14.55
C HIS A 58 -7.49 22.73 -13.84
N GLN A 59 -6.19 23.09 -13.83
CA GLN A 59 -5.71 24.30 -13.14
C GLN A 59 -6.36 25.61 -13.63
N ASP A 60 -6.73 25.70 -14.90
CA ASP A 60 -7.32 26.91 -15.48
C ASP A 60 -8.82 27.08 -15.12
N ASN A 61 -9.47 26.02 -14.65
CA ASN A 61 -10.86 26.06 -14.19
C ASN A 61 -11.03 25.12 -12.98
N PRO A 62 -10.56 25.55 -11.79
CA PRO A 62 -10.61 24.72 -10.60
C PRO A 62 -12.07 24.51 -10.17
N LEU A 63 -12.45 23.26 -9.90
CA LEU A 63 -13.72 22.98 -9.21
C LEU A 63 -13.70 23.65 -7.83
N THR A 64 -14.74 24.41 -7.51
CA THR A 64 -14.89 24.99 -6.17
C THR A 64 -15.57 24.02 -5.22
N ASP A 65 -15.35 24.22 -3.92
CA ASP A 65 -16.01 23.39 -2.89
C ASP A 65 -17.54 23.52 -2.95
N GLU A 66 -18.06 24.68 -3.38
CA GLU A 66 -19.49 24.91 -3.56
C GLU A 66 -20.07 24.07 -4.71
N GLU A 67 -19.36 23.95 -5.83
CA GLU A 67 -19.77 23.11 -6.96
C GLU A 67 -19.79 21.62 -6.58
N ILE A 68 -18.79 21.18 -5.82
CA ILE A 68 -18.71 19.81 -5.29
C ILE A 68 -19.87 19.54 -4.32
N ALA A 69 -20.15 20.48 -3.42
CA ALA A 69 -21.25 20.36 -2.47
C ALA A 69 -22.61 20.28 -3.18
N ALA A 70 -22.82 21.14 -4.18
CA ALA A 70 -24.05 21.15 -4.98
C ALA A 70 -24.28 19.80 -5.69
N GLU A 71 -23.24 19.23 -6.29
CA GLU A 71 -23.30 17.92 -6.97
C GLU A 71 -23.61 16.78 -5.98
N ILE A 72 -22.94 16.76 -4.82
CA ILE A 72 -23.19 15.74 -3.78
C ILE A 72 -24.64 15.84 -3.27
N GLU A 73 -25.15 17.04 -3.08
CA GLU A 73 -26.53 17.25 -2.66
C GLU A 73 -27.54 16.83 -3.73
N ALA A 74 -27.31 17.14 -5.00
CA ALA A 74 -28.13 16.70 -6.13
C ALA A 74 -28.20 15.16 -6.20
N TYR A 75 -27.04 14.50 -6.16
CA TYR A 75 -26.96 13.04 -6.13
C TYR A 75 -27.72 12.43 -4.93
N ARG A 76 -27.62 13.04 -3.74
CA ARG A 76 -28.34 12.59 -2.55
C ARG A 76 -29.85 12.80 -2.63
N ARG A 77 -30.32 13.78 -3.39
CA ARG A 77 -31.75 14.00 -3.68
C ARG A 77 -32.26 13.11 -4.82
N GLY A 78 -31.37 12.40 -5.51
CA GLY A 78 -31.72 11.51 -6.63
C GLY A 78 -31.96 12.26 -7.95
N GLU A 79 -31.38 13.45 -8.09
CA GLU A 79 -31.33 14.23 -9.34
C GLU A 79 -30.13 13.85 -10.20
#